data_AF-A0A2W2DCY6-F1
#
_entry.id   AF-A0A2W2DCY6-F1
#
_cell.length_a   1.000
_cell.length_b   1.000
_cell.length_c   1.000
_cell.angle_alpha   90.00
_cell.angle_beta   90.00
_cell.angle_gamma   90.00
#
_symmetry.space_group_name_H-M   'P 1'
#
loop_
_entity.id
_entity.type
_entity.pdbx_description
1 polymer ?
#
loop_
_entity_poly.entity_id
_entity_poly.type
_entity_poly.pdbx_seq_one_letter_code
_entity_poly.pdbx_strand_id
1 'polypeptide(L)'
;SINDITPVLNKETGKNVYKSVEINSAKADTKQADKLRDDVVRTVDDGRAVVANIAGTATDTDGTTHSFEGGHYISVVGYRDGGKTVTIADSANPNTASYRMSVDNLANWIATRGYTAS
;
A
#
# COMPACT_ATOMS: atom_id res chain seq x y z
N SER A 1 11.18 0.69 9.03
CA SER A 1 11.38 0.53 7.58
C SER A 1 10.42 -0.54 7.05
N ILE A 2 10.09 -0.54 5.75
CA ILE A 2 9.32 -1.65 5.15
C ILE A 2 10.06 -3.00 5.26
N ASN A 3 11.39 -2.97 5.37
CA ASN A 3 12.22 -4.16 5.57
C ASN A 3 12.02 -4.82 6.94
N ASP A 4 11.39 -4.13 7.90
CA ASP A 4 11.12 -4.69 9.22
C ASP A 4 9.84 -5.54 9.22
N ILE A 5 8.86 -5.23 8.36
CA ILE A 5 7.57 -5.92 8.32
C ILE A 5 7.59 -7.16 7.42
N THR A 6 8.34 -7.14 6.31
CA THR A 6 8.42 -8.28 5.38
C THR A 6 8.81 -9.60 6.05
N PRO A 7 9.82 -9.68 6.93
CA PRO A 7 10.17 -10.92 7.63
C PRO A 7 9.04 -11.40 8.56
N VAL A 8 8.32 -10.48 9.21
CA VAL A 8 7.19 -10.81 10.08
C VAL A 8 6.07 -11.45 9.27
N LEU A 9 5.68 -10.85 8.14
CA LEU A 9 4.64 -11.44 7.27
C LEU A 9 5.03 -12.81 6.71
N ASN A 10 6.30 -13.00 6.34
CA ASN A 10 6.80 -14.30 5.91
C ASN A 10 6.77 -15.35 7.03
N LYS A 11 7.05 -14.93 8.27
CA LYS A 11 6.92 -15.80 9.44
C LYS A 11 5.46 -16.21 9.67
N GLU A 12 4.53 -15.26 9.67
CA GLU A 12 3.10 -15.52 9.91
C GLU A 12 2.46 -16.38 8.80
N THR A 13 2.92 -16.23 7.55
CA THR A 13 2.46 -17.09 6.45
C THR A 13 3.15 -18.46 6.39
N GLY A 14 4.23 -18.66 7.15
CA GLY A 14 5.07 -19.86 7.07
C GLY A 14 5.78 -20.03 5.73
N LYS A 15 5.82 -18.98 4.89
CA LYS A 15 6.37 -19.00 3.53
C LYS A 15 7.19 -17.74 3.26
N ASN A 16 8.22 -17.83 2.43
CA ASN A 16 9.05 -16.68 2.04
C ASN A 16 8.54 -16.00 0.75
N VAL A 17 7.28 -15.59 0.74
CA VAL A 17 6.57 -15.06 -0.45
C VAL A 17 6.62 -13.53 -0.52
N TYR A 18 6.51 -12.83 0.61
CA TYR A 18 6.56 -11.37 0.62
C TYR A 18 7.95 -10.84 0.30
N LYS A 19 7.99 -9.78 -0.50
CA LYS A 19 9.19 -9.01 -0.88
C LYS A 19 8.93 -7.53 -0.64
N SER A 20 9.91 -6.87 -0.02
CA SER A 20 9.92 -5.42 0.10
C SER A 20 10.19 -4.77 -1.25
N VAL A 21 9.48 -3.67 -1.53
CA VAL A 21 9.71 -2.79 -2.65
C VAL A 21 9.81 -1.37 -2.12
N GLU A 22 10.92 -0.71 -2.38
CA GLU A 22 11.15 0.67 -1.95
C GLU A 22 10.81 1.66 -3.08
N ILE A 23 10.28 2.83 -2.70
CA ILE A 23 10.08 3.98 -3.58
C ILE A 23 10.97 5.11 -3.07
N ASN A 24 12.26 5.06 -3.42
CA ASN A 24 13.30 5.95 -2.88
C ASN A 24 13.37 7.34 -3.56
N SER A 25 12.22 7.89 -3.90
CA SER A 25 12.06 9.21 -4.52
C SER A 25 11.04 10.03 -3.74
N ALA A 26 11.11 11.36 -3.81
CA ALA A 26 10.15 12.24 -3.15
C ALA A 26 8.72 12.11 -3.71
N LYS A 27 8.60 11.59 -4.92
CA LYS A 27 7.35 11.28 -5.60
C LYS A 27 7.54 10.01 -6.42
N ALA A 28 6.52 9.17 -6.51
CA ALA A 28 6.56 8.01 -7.37
C ALA A 28 6.53 8.43 -8.85
N ASP A 29 7.39 7.84 -9.67
CA ASP A 29 7.28 7.93 -11.11
C ASP A 29 6.23 6.94 -11.66
N THR A 30 5.90 7.06 -12.94
CA THR A 30 4.90 6.19 -13.58
C THR A 30 5.27 4.71 -13.51
N LYS A 31 6.56 4.35 -13.64
CA LYS A 31 7.00 2.95 -13.59
C LYS A 31 6.84 2.38 -12.19
N GLN A 32 7.09 3.18 -11.16
CA GLN A 32 6.89 2.78 -9.77
C GLN A 32 5.40 2.61 -9.45
N ALA A 33 4.53 3.50 -9.94
CA ALA A 33 3.08 3.38 -9.80
C ALA A 33 2.53 2.16 -10.56
N ASP A 34 2.98 1.92 -11.80
CA ASP A 34 2.60 0.74 -12.58
C ASP A 34 3.07 -0.55 -11.90
N LYS A 35 4.29 -0.58 -11.37
CA LYS A 35 4.78 -1.72 -10.60
C LYS A 35 3.94 -1.97 -9.34
N LEU A 36 3.61 -0.93 -8.59
CA LEU A 36 2.73 -1.04 -7.42
C LEU A 36 1.37 -1.63 -7.82
N ARG A 37 0.82 -1.17 -8.94
CA ARG A 37 -0.45 -1.67 -9.48
C ARG A 37 -0.38 -3.17 -9.79
N ASP A 38 0.65 -3.62 -10.51
CA ASP A 38 0.84 -5.03 -10.85
C ASP A 38 1.03 -5.89 -9.60
N ASP A 39 1.78 -5.38 -8.62
CA ASP A 39 2.01 -6.05 -7.34
C ASP A 39 0.74 -6.16 -6.49
N VAL A 40 -0.09 -5.12 -6.47
CA VAL A 40 -1.42 -5.14 -5.83
C VAL A 40 -2.30 -6.20 -6.47
N VAL A 41 -2.42 -6.22 -7.79
CA VAL A 41 -3.26 -7.18 -8.51
C VAL A 41 -2.82 -8.61 -8.16
N ARG A 42 -1.53 -8.91 -8.34
CA ARG A 42 -0.98 -10.25 -8.08
C ARG A 42 -1.16 -10.67 -6.61
N THR A 43 -0.81 -9.79 -5.66
CA THR A 43 -0.87 -10.13 -4.23
C THR A 43 -2.30 -10.37 -3.75
N VAL A 44 -3.24 -9.54 -4.21
CA VAL A 44 -4.67 -9.67 -3.85
C VAL A 44 -5.28 -10.91 -4.49
N ASP A 45 -4.97 -11.21 -5.76
CA ASP A 45 -5.45 -12.42 -6.43
C ASP A 45 -4.92 -13.70 -5.78
N ASP A 46 -3.73 -13.64 -5.18
CA ASP A 46 -3.13 -14.69 -4.36
C ASP A 46 -3.77 -14.85 -2.96
N GLY A 47 -4.81 -14.06 -2.65
CA GLY A 47 -5.51 -14.08 -1.37
C GLY A 47 -4.74 -13.40 -0.23
N ARG A 48 -3.82 -12.47 -0.56
CA ARG A 48 -2.98 -11.76 0.41
C ARG A 48 -3.18 -10.25 0.30
N ALA A 49 -2.71 -9.50 1.30
CA ALA A 49 -2.77 -8.05 1.30
C ALA A 49 -1.38 -7.46 1.02
N VAL A 50 -1.32 -6.36 0.26
CA VAL A 50 -0.11 -5.54 0.22
C VAL A 50 -0.08 -4.68 1.48
N VAL A 51 1.05 -4.64 2.19
CA VAL A 51 1.22 -3.73 3.34
C VAL A 51 2.13 -2.58 2.93
N ALA A 52 1.65 -1.36 3.09
CA ALA A 52 2.32 -0.14 2.65
C ALA A 52 2.72 0.72 3.85
N ASN A 53 3.95 1.24 3.84
CA ASN A 53 4.41 2.26 4.76
C ASN A 53 4.23 3.62 4.11
N ILE A 54 3.34 4.44 4.67
CA ILE A 54 2.96 5.75 4.13
C ILE A 54 3.45 6.87 5.06
N ALA A 55 3.56 8.09 4.54
CA ALA A 55 3.61 9.30 5.37
C ALA A 55 3.14 10.54 4.64
N GLY A 56 2.75 11.53 5.44
CA GLY A 56 2.18 12.77 4.96
C GLY A 56 0.70 12.60 4.69
N THR A 57 0.20 13.29 3.67
CA THR A 57 -1.23 13.45 3.43
C THR A 57 -1.63 12.94 2.04
N ALA A 58 -2.76 12.24 1.96
CA ALA A 58 -3.35 11.80 0.69
C ALA A 58 -4.88 11.96 0.69
N THR A 59 -5.45 12.08 -0.50
CA THR A 59 -6.89 12.21 -0.71
C THR A 59 -7.43 10.94 -1.38
N ASP A 60 -8.53 10.42 -0.85
CA ASP A 60 -9.22 9.24 -1.36
C ASP A 60 -10.18 9.58 -2.51
N THR A 61 -10.84 8.57 -3.10
CA THR A 61 -11.75 8.78 -4.24
C THR A 61 -13.01 9.55 -3.89
N ASP A 62 -13.35 9.64 -2.61
CA ASP A 62 -14.54 10.33 -2.12
C ASP A 62 -14.22 11.78 -1.71
N GLY A 63 -12.96 12.20 -1.87
CA GLY A 63 -12.47 13.54 -1.54
C GLY A 63 -12.06 13.70 -0.07
N THR A 64 -12.05 12.62 0.72
CA THR A 64 -11.63 12.66 2.12
C THR A 64 -10.11 12.67 2.21
N THR A 65 -9.59 13.55 3.05
CA THR A 65 -8.14 13.67 3.31
C THR A 65 -7.74 12.82 4.51
N HIS A 66 -6.67 12.04 4.33
CA HIS A 66 -6.05 11.20 5.34
C HIS A 66 -4.63 11.71 5.60
N SER A 67 -4.27 12.00 6.86
CA SER A 67 -2.97 12.60 7.20
C SER A 67 -2.26 11.82 8.30
N PHE A 68 -1.05 11.38 7.99
CA PHE A 68 -0.15 10.64 8.87
C PHE A 68 1.28 11.17 8.72
N GLU A 69 1.54 12.40 9.18
CA GLU A 69 2.85 13.07 9.01
C GLU A 69 4.02 12.28 9.62
N GLY A 70 3.81 11.59 10.76
CA GLY A 70 4.82 10.71 11.38
C GLY A 70 4.99 9.35 10.67
N GLY A 71 4.10 9.02 9.75
CA GLY A 71 4.00 7.76 9.05
C GLY A 71 3.05 6.76 9.70
N HIS A 72 2.58 5.81 8.88
CA HIS A 72 1.59 4.81 9.26
C HIS A 72 1.69 3.58 8.35
N TYR A 73 1.18 2.43 8.80
CA TYR A 73 1.06 1.24 7.95
C TYR A 73 -0.41 0.99 7.61
N ILE A 74 -0.67 0.80 6.32
CA ILE A 74 -2.00 0.47 5.80
C ILE A 74 -1.95 -0.80 4.96
N SER A 75 -3.08 -1.48 4.85
CA SER A 75 -3.20 -2.69 4.03
C SER A 75 -4.04 -2.42 2.78
N VAL A 76 -3.57 -2.84 1.62
CA VAL A 76 -4.38 -2.92 0.40
C VAL A 76 -4.97 -4.32 0.32
N VAL A 77 -6.29 -4.40 0.42
CA VAL A 77 -7.04 -5.67 0.55
C VAL A 77 -7.91 -5.99 -0.67
N GLY A 78 -7.94 -5.09 -1.65
CA GLY A 78 -8.75 -5.25 -2.85
C GLY A 78 -8.40 -4.21 -3.90
N TYR A 79 -8.88 -4.42 -5.11
CA TYR A 79 -8.73 -3.46 -6.20
C TYR A 79 -9.93 -3.52 -7.15
N ARG A 80 -10.05 -2.51 -8.02
CA ARG A 80 -10.98 -2.46 -9.15
C ARG A 80 -10.31 -1.79 -10.35
N ASP A 81 -10.97 -1.87 -11.51
CA ASP A 81 -10.50 -1.23 -12.74
C ASP A 81 -9.08 -1.67 -13.12
N GLY A 82 -8.81 -2.97 -12.93
CA GLY A 82 -7.51 -3.61 -13.16
C GLY A 82 -6.38 -3.06 -12.28
N GLY A 83 -6.68 -2.61 -11.05
CA GLY A 83 -5.68 -2.11 -10.11
C GLY A 83 -5.56 -0.59 -10.05
N LYS A 84 -6.28 0.16 -10.90
CA LYS A 84 -6.21 1.63 -10.90
C LYS A 84 -6.78 2.27 -9.64
N THR A 85 -7.78 1.62 -9.04
CA THR A 85 -8.31 2.01 -7.74
C THR A 85 -8.14 0.86 -6.78
N VAL A 86 -7.56 1.15 -5.62
CA VAL A 86 -7.25 0.19 -4.57
C VAL A 86 -8.18 0.39 -3.37
N THR A 87 -8.49 -0.69 -2.66
CA THR A 87 -9.27 -0.67 -1.42
C THR A 87 -8.33 -0.81 -0.25
N ILE A 88 -8.32 0.20 0.62
CA ILE A 88 -7.50 0.26 1.81
C ILE A 88 -8.29 -0.28 3.00
N ALA A 89 -7.61 -1.04 3.85
CA ALA A 89 -8.00 -1.33 5.22
C ALA A 89 -7.02 -0.62 6.15
N ASP A 90 -7.55 0.27 6.99
CA ASP A 90 -6.78 1.15 7.86
C ASP A 90 -7.19 0.94 9.32
N SER A 91 -6.24 0.57 10.17
CA SER A 91 -6.48 0.26 11.58
C SER A 91 -6.48 1.49 12.49
N ALA A 92 -6.21 2.69 11.98
CA ALA A 92 -6.09 3.90 12.80
C ALA A 92 -7.42 4.33 13.43
N ASN A 93 -8.55 4.16 12.72
CA ASN A 93 -9.86 4.54 13.21
C ASN A 93 -10.94 3.57 12.70
N PRO A 94 -11.66 2.86 13.59
CA PRO A 94 -12.69 1.90 13.18
C PRO A 94 -13.86 2.55 12.40
N ASN A 95 -14.13 3.84 12.61
CA ASN A 95 -15.19 4.56 11.90
C ASN A 95 -14.84 4.87 10.44
N THR A 96 -13.55 4.85 10.08
CA THR A 96 -13.04 5.10 8.73
C THR A 96 -12.06 4.00 8.31
N ALA A 97 -12.39 2.74 8.68
CA ALA A 97 -11.49 1.61 8.54
C ALA A 97 -11.31 1.11 7.11
N SER A 98 -12.13 1.56 6.16
CA SER A 98 -11.98 1.21 4.76
C SER A 98 -12.36 2.36 3.83
N TYR A 99 -11.50 2.61 2.86
CA TYR A 99 -11.68 3.63 1.84
C TYR A 99 -11.00 3.19 0.53
N ARG A 100 -11.22 3.95 -0.54
CA ARG A 100 -10.63 3.66 -1.85
C ARG A 100 -9.83 4.85 -2.35
N MET A 101 -8.71 4.59 -3.01
CA MET A 101 -7.91 5.66 -3.62
C MET A 101 -7.31 5.19 -4.95
N SER A 102 -6.89 6.13 -5.81
CA SER A 102 -6.14 5.78 -7.01
C SER A 102 -4.78 5.18 -6.63
N VAL A 103 -4.29 4.22 -7.40
CA VAL A 103 -2.95 3.65 -7.19
C VAL A 103 -1.84 4.69 -7.31
N ASP A 104 -2.02 5.74 -8.13
CA ASP A 104 -1.06 6.84 -8.27
C ASP A 104 -0.96 7.66 -6.97
N ASN A 105 -2.10 8.01 -6.36
CA ASN A 105 -2.12 8.66 -5.05
C ASN A 105 -1.47 7.78 -3.98
N LEU A 106 -1.77 6.48 -3.97
CA LEU A 106 -1.13 5.56 -3.03
C LEU A 106 0.40 5.50 -3.25
N ALA A 107 0.86 5.39 -4.50
CA ALA A 107 2.29 5.35 -4.81
C ALA A 107 3.01 6.62 -4.34
N ASN A 108 2.38 7.78 -4.52
CA ASN A 108 2.90 9.05 -3.99
C ASN A 108 2.91 9.08 -2.46
N TRP A 109 1.92 8.50 -1.80
CA TRP A 109 1.87 8.46 -0.33
C TRP A 109 2.89 7.51 0.29
N ILE A 110 3.28 6.47 -0.46
CA ILE A 110 4.35 5.52 -0.13
C ILE A 110 5.75 6.09 -0.46
N ALA A 111 5.84 7.14 -1.29
CA ALA A 111 7.11 7.70 -1.71
C ALA A 111 8.02 8.02 -0.51
N THR A 112 9.34 7.88 -0.69
CA THR A 112 10.40 7.86 0.33
C THR A 112 10.41 6.64 1.27
N ARG A 113 9.48 5.70 1.08
CA ARG A 113 9.31 4.51 1.95
C ARG A 113 9.21 3.27 1.08
N GLY A 114 8.17 2.46 1.27
CA GLY A 114 7.98 1.25 0.50
C GLY A 114 6.76 0.45 0.92
N TYR A 115 6.53 -0.64 0.21
CA TYR A 115 5.47 -1.61 0.45
C TYR A 115 6.02 -3.04 0.37
N THR A 116 5.25 -3.99 0.85
CA THR A 116 5.57 -5.41 0.74
C THR A 116 4.42 -6.16 0.07
N ALA A 117 4.77 -6.98 -0.90
CA ALA A 117 3.87 -7.68 -1.80
C ALA A 117 4.38 -9.10 -2.06
N SER A 118 3.50 -10.02 -2.48
CA SER A 118 3.87 -11.42 -2.76
C SER A 118 3.84 -11.80 -4.24
#